data_AF-A0A2X3BZL7-F1
#
_entry.id   AF-A0A2X3BZL7-F1
#
_cell.length_a   1.000
_cell.length_b   1.000
_cell.length_c   1.000
_cell.angle_alpha   90.00
_cell.angle_beta   90.00
_cell.angle_gamma   90.00
#
_symmetry.space_group_name_H-M   'P 1'
#
loop_
_entity.id
_entity.type
_entity.pdbx_description
1 polymer ?
#
loop_
_entity_poly.entity_id
_entity_poly.type
_entity_poly.pdbx_seq_one_letter_code
_entity_poly.pdbx_strand_id
1 'polypeptide(L)'
;MMILGNDYAVGFADFGHRYQTIAVWPLGPALLPWEYTREQVDGISDVLHALHCAVGPAVPTNEEWYHRPVDLDVPLRFRILLKQRTSTLAGFEGSTRIYLNSVDPWTLGDEMVTLLGEKARTRSDSTLAAAGQRIPFAERFLGRIARPARATAPTKPATVLSTEPSLDPITWRGRCCLV
;
A
#
# COMPACT_ATOMS: atom_id res chain seq x y z
N MET A 1 -12.18 1.19 5.37
CA MET A 1 -13.13 1.17 4.23
C MET A 1 -12.35 0.69 2.99
N MET A 2 -12.53 -0.57 2.56
CA MET A 2 -11.77 -1.14 1.43
C MET A 2 -12.20 -0.49 0.11
N ILE A 3 -11.24 -0.10 -0.72
CA ILE A 3 -11.45 0.55 -2.03
C ILE A 3 -11.30 -0.49 -3.14
N LEU A 4 -10.14 -1.15 -3.20
CA LEU A 4 -9.81 -2.17 -4.20
C LEU A 4 -8.80 -3.18 -3.64
N GLY A 5 -8.59 -4.29 -4.34
CA GLY A 5 -7.50 -5.21 -4.04
C GLY A 5 -7.33 -6.27 -5.11
N ASN A 6 -6.20 -6.97 -5.06
CA ASN A 6 -5.91 -8.15 -5.85
C ASN A 6 -5.28 -9.23 -4.96
N ASP A 7 -4.66 -10.25 -5.57
CA ASP A 7 -4.00 -11.33 -4.82
C ASP A 7 -2.76 -10.86 -4.02
N TYR A 8 -2.20 -9.69 -4.35
CA TYR A 8 -0.92 -9.21 -3.86
C TYR A 8 -1.01 -7.99 -2.94
N ALA A 9 -2.07 -7.17 -3.03
CA ALA A 9 -2.25 -5.99 -2.20
C ALA A 9 -3.72 -5.60 -2.04
N VAL A 10 -4.02 -4.88 -0.97
CA VAL A 10 -5.32 -4.22 -0.73
C VAL A 10 -5.14 -2.73 -0.51
N GLY A 11 -6.03 -1.92 -1.09
CA GLY A 11 -6.11 -0.48 -0.91
C GLY A 11 -7.33 -0.10 -0.07
N PHE A 12 -7.16 0.78 0.92
CA PHE A 12 -8.27 1.30 1.72
C PHE A 12 -8.07 2.75 2.12
N ALA A 13 -9.17 3.47 2.33
CA ALA A 13 -9.13 4.79 2.93
C ALA A 13 -8.78 4.65 4.42
N ASP A 14 -7.64 5.23 4.80
CA ASP A 14 -7.04 5.08 6.12
C ASP A 14 -7.31 6.31 7.00
N PHE A 15 -7.14 6.16 8.31
CA PHE A 15 -7.52 7.17 9.30
C PHE A 15 -6.34 7.56 10.20
N GLY A 16 -6.49 8.66 10.95
CA GLY A 16 -5.46 9.13 11.88
C GLY A 16 -4.24 9.78 11.20
N HIS A 17 -4.33 10.05 9.90
CA HIS A 17 -3.28 10.71 9.14
C HIS A 17 -3.46 12.21 9.11
N ARG A 18 -2.33 12.92 9.01
CA ARG A 18 -2.28 14.39 8.83
C ARG A 18 -3.03 14.89 7.60
N TYR A 19 -3.10 14.06 6.57
CA TYR A 19 -3.74 14.35 5.30
C TYR A 19 -4.73 13.22 4.98
N GLN A 20 -5.67 13.48 4.09
CA GLN A 20 -6.46 12.43 3.46
C GLN A 20 -5.51 11.38 2.87
N THR A 21 -5.65 10.14 3.31
CA THR A 21 -4.66 9.08 3.04
C THR A 21 -5.35 7.81 2.59
N ILE A 22 -4.83 7.24 1.51
CA ILE A 22 -5.16 5.91 1.06
C ILE A 22 -3.96 5.02 1.40
N ALA A 23 -4.20 3.94 2.14
CA ALA A 23 -3.16 2.98 2.46
C ALA A 23 -3.24 1.77 1.53
N VAL A 24 -2.09 1.39 0.97
CA VAL A 24 -1.89 0.14 0.23
C VAL A 24 -1.09 -0.81 1.10
N TRP A 25 -1.68 -1.98 1.34
CA TRP A 25 -1.10 -3.03 2.17
C TRP A 25 -0.81 -4.25 1.32
N PRO A 26 0.48 -4.51 1.04
CA PRO A 26 0.92 -5.77 0.48
C PRO A 26 0.51 -6.96 1.34
N LEU A 27 0.12 -8.03 0.65
CA LEU A 27 -0.28 -9.29 1.24
C LEU A 27 0.89 -10.28 1.26
N GLY A 28 0.81 -11.25 2.17
CA GLY A 28 1.82 -12.29 2.30
C GLY A 28 2.76 -12.12 3.50
N PRO A 29 3.83 -12.93 3.56
CA PRO A 29 4.75 -12.99 4.70
C PRO A 29 5.93 -12.02 4.61
N ALA A 30 6.25 -11.48 3.43
CA ALA A 30 7.36 -10.54 3.26
C ALA A 30 7.13 -9.25 4.06
N LEU A 31 8.17 -8.81 4.78
CA LEU A 31 8.13 -7.63 5.65
C LEU A 31 8.87 -6.44 5.03
N LEU A 32 9.81 -6.71 4.13
CA LEU A 32 10.64 -5.72 3.46
C LEU A 32 10.30 -5.62 1.97
N PRO A 33 10.37 -4.41 1.38
CA PRO A 33 10.05 -4.21 -0.04
C PRO A 33 10.87 -5.08 -1.01
N TRP A 34 12.14 -5.35 -0.67
CA TRP A 34 13.04 -6.15 -1.51
C TRP A 34 12.93 -7.66 -1.30
N GLU A 35 12.13 -8.12 -0.34
CA GLU A 35 11.82 -9.56 -0.17
C GLU A 35 10.72 -10.02 -1.14
N TYR A 36 10.01 -9.08 -1.79
CA TYR A 36 8.96 -9.39 -2.75
C TYR A 36 9.55 -9.83 -4.09
N THR A 37 8.95 -10.86 -4.67
CA THR A 37 9.21 -11.29 -6.05
C THR A 37 8.71 -10.24 -7.05
N ARG A 38 9.22 -10.27 -8.28
CA ARG A 38 8.77 -9.35 -9.34
C ARG A 38 7.25 -9.41 -9.58
N GLU A 39 6.68 -10.61 -9.60
CA GLU A 39 5.22 -10.79 -9.77
C GLU A 39 4.43 -10.11 -8.65
N GLN A 40 4.87 -10.25 -7.41
CA GLN A 40 4.22 -9.58 -6.28
C GLN A 40 4.39 -8.07 -6.35
N VAL A 41 5.57 -7.59 -6.75
CA VAL A 41 5.84 -6.16 -6.96
C VAL A 41 4.92 -5.59 -8.04
N ASP A 42 4.75 -6.29 -9.16
CA ASP A 42 3.85 -5.88 -10.24
C ASP A 42 2.40 -5.81 -9.74
N GLY A 43 1.94 -6.82 -9.00
CA GLY A 43 0.61 -6.82 -8.40
C GLY A 43 0.37 -5.71 -7.37
N ILE A 44 1.37 -5.40 -6.53
CA ILE A 44 1.30 -4.25 -5.61
C ILE A 44 1.23 -2.94 -6.40
N SER A 45 2.03 -2.84 -7.47
CA SER A 45 2.11 -1.68 -8.35
C SER A 45 0.81 -1.44 -9.09
N ASP A 46 0.10 -2.48 -9.53
CA ASP A 46 -1.20 -2.36 -10.18
C ASP A 46 -2.24 -1.69 -9.27
N VAL A 47 -2.28 -2.08 -7.98
CA VAL A 47 -3.17 -1.46 -7.00
C VAL A 47 -2.80 0.01 -6.77
N LEU A 48 -1.52 0.30 -6.56
CA LEU A 48 -1.05 1.66 -6.35
C LEU A 48 -1.32 2.56 -7.58
N HIS A 49 -1.04 2.06 -8.78
CA HIS A 49 -1.26 2.77 -10.03
C HIS A 49 -2.74 3.04 -10.30
N ALA A 50 -3.63 2.08 -10.01
CA ALA A 50 -5.07 2.29 -10.11
C ALA A 50 -5.54 3.44 -9.19
N LEU A 51 -5.01 3.50 -7.96
CA LEU A 51 -5.31 4.58 -7.02
C LEU A 51 -4.80 5.93 -7.53
N HIS A 52 -3.56 6.01 -8.05
CA HIS A 52 -3.06 7.23 -8.67
C HIS A 52 -3.90 7.67 -9.88
N CYS A 53 -4.32 6.72 -10.72
CA CYS A 53 -5.20 7.01 -11.86
C CYS A 53 -6.55 7.57 -11.41
N ALA A 54 -7.10 7.07 -10.31
CA ALA A 54 -8.37 7.54 -9.76
C ALA A 54 -8.23 8.92 -9.13
N VAL A 55 -7.19 9.17 -8.32
CA VAL A 55 -6.88 10.48 -7.75
C VAL A 55 -6.64 11.52 -8.86
N GLY A 56 -5.93 11.12 -9.90
CA GLY A 56 -5.62 11.97 -11.05
C GLY A 56 -4.56 13.04 -10.79
N PRO A 57 -4.09 13.73 -11.84
CA PRO A 57 -2.96 14.66 -11.75
C PRO A 57 -3.30 16.00 -11.08
N ALA A 58 -4.59 16.32 -10.92
CA ALA A 58 -5.01 17.59 -10.34
C ALA A 58 -4.84 17.64 -8.81
N VAL A 59 -4.66 16.48 -8.17
CA VAL A 59 -4.50 16.38 -6.72
C VAL A 59 -3.03 16.11 -6.40
N PRO A 60 -2.32 17.03 -5.72
CA PRO A 60 -0.94 16.80 -5.33
C PRO A 60 -0.86 15.64 -4.33
N THR A 61 0.06 14.71 -4.55
CA THR A 61 0.19 13.52 -3.72
C THR A 61 1.63 13.27 -3.29
N ASN A 62 1.77 12.71 -2.09
CA ASN A 62 3.02 12.12 -1.61
C ASN A 62 2.82 10.63 -1.42
N GLU A 63 3.74 9.83 -1.95
CA GLU A 63 3.88 8.44 -1.57
C GLU A 63 4.86 8.31 -0.41
N GLU A 64 4.43 7.68 0.68
CA GLU A 64 5.29 7.37 1.82
C GLU A 64 5.34 5.86 2.05
N TRP A 65 6.54 5.31 2.01
CA TRP A 65 6.77 3.87 2.06
C TRP A 65 7.33 3.50 3.45
N TYR A 66 6.58 2.70 4.20
CA TYR A 66 6.93 2.30 5.55
C TYR A 66 7.22 0.81 5.58
N HIS A 67 8.42 0.44 6.01
CA HIS A 67 8.80 -0.95 6.23
C HIS A 67 9.57 -1.08 7.55
N ARG A 68 9.79 -2.32 8.02
CA ARG A 68 10.66 -2.54 9.18
C ARG A 68 12.08 -2.04 8.87
N PRO A 69 12.78 -1.38 9.81
CA PRO A 69 14.22 -1.20 9.70
C PRO A 69 14.93 -2.55 9.53
N VAL A 70 16.07 -2.56 8.82
CA VAL A 70 16.79 -3.81 8.47
C VAL A 70 17.17 -4.61 9.71
N ASP A 71 17.68 -3.91 10.73
CA ASP A 71 18.23 -4.50 11.95
C ASP A 71 17.18 -4.71 13.06
N LEU A 72 15.91 -4.42 12.79
CA LEU A 72 14.85 -4.55 13.78
C LEU A 72 14.09 -5.87 13.60
N ASP A 73 14.19 -6.75 14.59
CA ASP A 73 13.47 -8.03 14.67
C ASP A 73 12.07 -7.85 15.29
N VAL A 74 11.27 -6.97 14.69
CA VAL A 74 9.87 -6.74 15.04
C VAL A 74 9.06 -6.89 13.75
N PRO A 75 7.90 -7.59 13.77
CA PRO A 75 7.08 -7.80 12.59
C PRO A 75 6.30 -6.52 12.21
N LEU A 76 7.02 -5.49 11.76
CA LEU A 76 6.46 -4.30 11.15
C LEU A 76 6.24 -4.56 9.65
N ARG A 77 4.98 -4.70 9.26
CA ARG A 77 4.60 -4.93 7.87
C ARG A 77 4.92 -3.73 6.99
N PHE A 78 5.40 -4.01 5.79
CA PHE A 78 5.49 -3.05 4.70
C PHE A 78 4.10 -2.52 4.33
N ARG A 79 3.99 -1.20 4.14
CA ARG A 79 2.81 -0.51 3.63
C ARG A 79 3.22 0.75 2.86
N ILE A 80 2.35 1.18 1.96
CA ILE A 80 2.51 2.42 1.21
C ILE A 80 1.34 3.33 1.55
N LEU A 81 1.63 4.59 1.88
CA LEU A 81 0.62 5.60 2.14
C LEU A 81 0.62 6.63 1.02
N LEU A 82 -0.50 6.74 0.33
CA LEU A 82 -0.75 7.77 -0.67
C LEU A 82 -1.49 8.93 0.00
N LYS A 83 -0.76 10.01 0.29
CA LYS A 83 -1.28 11.19 1.00
C LYS A 83 -1.65 12.30 0.01
N GLN A 84 -2.90 12.73 0.04
CA GLN A 84 -3.39 13.85 -0.77
C GLN A 84 -3.10 15.18 -0.05
N ARG A 85 -2.29 16.03 -0.67
CA ARG A 85 -1.80 17.31 -0.10
C ARG A 85 -2.78 18.44 -0.41
N THR A 86 -4.06 18.22 -0.12
CA THR A 86 -5.17 19.14 -0.39
C THR A 86 -5.30 20.26 0.64
N SER A 87 -4.67 20.12 1.82
CA SER A 87 -4.70 21.12 2.89
C SER A 87 -3.36 21.86 3.04
N THR A 88 -3.38 23.19 3.02
CA THR A 88 -2.25 24.03 3.44
C THR A 88 -2.26 24.19 4.95
N LEU A 89 -1.19 23.77 5.61
CA LEU A 89 -1.06 23.86 7.06
C LEU A 89 -0.80 25.30 7.46
N ALA A 90 -1.50 25.78 8.49
CA ALA A 90 -1.32 27.10 9.04
C ALA A 90 -0.66 27.02 10.43
N GLY A 91 -0.64 28.16 11.13
CA GLY A 91 -0.02 28.27 12.46
C GLY A 91 -0.68 27.37 13.52
N PHE A 92 -1.94 26.98 13.34
CA PHE A 92 -2.63 26.09 14.26
C PHE A 92 -2.02 24.69 14.27
N GLU A 93 -1.89 24.05 13.10
CA GLU A 93 -1.35 22.71 12.99
C GLU A 93 0.15 22.66 13.35
N GLY A 94 0.86 23.77 13.12
CA GLY A 94 2.26 23.93 13.50
C GLY A 94 2.47 23.97 15.01
N SER A 95 1.61 24.69 15.74
CA SER A 95 1.73 24.88 17.19
C SER A 95 1.14 23.74 18.02
N THR A 96 0.04 23.13 17.58
CA THR A 96 -0.71 22.14 18.38
C THR A 96 -0.46 20.69 17.99
N ARG A 97 0.07 20.44 16.78
CA ARG A 97 0.12 19.11 16.16
C ARG A 97 -1.27 18.44 16.01
N ILE A 98 -2.34 19.21 16.12
CA ILE A 98 -3.69 18.77 15.78
C ILE A 98 -3.87 18.98 14.27
N TYR A 99 -4.33 17.95 13.57
CA TYR A 99 -4.57 17.99 12.13
C TYR A 99 -6.05 17.79 11.86
N LEU A 100 -6.62 18.66 11.03
CA LEU A 100 -8.02 18.61 10.62
C LEU A 100 -8.11 18.13 9.18
N ASN A 101 -8.83 17.04 8.97
CA ASN A 101 -9.24 16.59 7.65
C ASN A 101 -10.75 16.84 7.51
N SER A 102 -11.14 17.63 6.52
CA SER A 102 -12.55 17.98 6.29
C SER A 102 -13.38 16.85 5.68
N VAL A 103 -12.74 15.78 5.21
CA VAL A 103 -13.38 14.60 4.65
C VAL A 103 -13.00 13.40 5.50
N ASP A 104 -13.99 12.65 5.93
CA ASP A 104 -13.78 11.43 6.70
C ASP A 104 -13.35 10.26 5.79
N PRO A 105 -12.74 9.20 6.36
CA PRO A 105 -12.25 8.07 5.58
C PRO A 105 -13.34 7.28 4.84
N TRP A 106 -14.60 7.34 5.27
CA TRP A 106 -15.70 6.65 4.57
C TRP A 106 -16.07 7.38 3.30
N THR A 107 -16.30 8.69 3.41
CA THR A 107 -16.57 9.57 2.26
C THR A 107 -15.44 9.49 1.23
N LEU A 108 -14.18 9.57 1.67
CA LEU A 108 -13.03 9.39 0.78
C LEU A 108 -13.03 8.02 0.08
N GLY A 109 -13.38 6.96 0.79
CA GLY A 109 -13.46 5.61 0.22
C GLY A 109 -14.51 5.50 -0.88
N ASP A 110 -15.71 6.05 -0.65
CA ASP A 110 -16.81 6.01 -1.62
C ASP A 110 -16.51 6.89 -2.86
N GLU A 111 -15.87 8.05 -2.68
CA GLU A 111 -15.36 8.87 -3.78
C GLU A 111 -14.35 8.12 -4.65
N MET A 112 -13.38 7.44 -4.02
CA MET A 112 -12.36 6.68 -4.75
C MET A 112 -12.94 5.51 -5.55
N VAL A 113 -13.91 4.77 -4.99
CA VAL A 113 -14.61 3.69 -5.71
C VAL A 113 -15.35 4.24 -6.93
N THR A 114 -16.01 5.39 -6.77
CA THR A 114 -16.72 6.06 -7.86
C THR A 114 -15.76 6.45 -9.00
N LEU A 115 -14.66 7.12 -8.66
CA LEU A 115 -13.63 7.54 -9.62
C LEU A 115 -13.01 6.35 -10.36
N LEU A 116 -12.70 5.25 -9.65
CA LEU A 116 -12.20 4.02 -10.26
C LEU A 116 -13.19 3.45 -11.29
N GLY A 117 -14.48 3.42 -10.95
CA GLY A 117 -15.53 2.96 -11.87
C GLY A 117 -15.64 3.81 -13.13
N GLU A 118 -15.47 5.13 -13.03
CA GLU A 118 -15.45 6.03 -14.18
C GLU A 118 -14.21 5.82 -15.08
N LYS A 119 -13.02 5.67 -14.47
CA LYS A 119 -11.79 5.38 -15.21
C LYS A 119 -11.85 4.03 -15.93
N ALA A 120 -12.41 3.01 -15.28
CA ALA A 120 -12.59 1.68 -15.87
C ALA A 120 -13.44 1.72 -17.14
N ARG A 121 -14.56 2.45 -17.12
CA ARG A 121 -15.44 2.62 -18.29
C ARG A 121 -14.76 3.35 -19.44
N THR A 122 -13.92 4.34 -19.12
CA THR A 122 -13.25 5.17 -20.12
C THR A 122 -12.07 4.46 -20.79
N ARG A 123 -11.34 3.62 -20.03
CA ARG A 123 -10.07 3.03 -20.48
C ARG A 123 -10.20 1.60 -21.03
N SER A 124 -11.38 0.99 -20.97
CA SER A 124 -11.60 -0.43 -21.28
C SER A 124 -10.57 -1.35 -20.60
N ASP A 125 -10.17 -1.00 -19.36
CA ASP A 125 -9.09 -1.66 -18.63
C ASP A 125 -9.68 -2.60 -17.58
N SER A 126 -9.40 -3.90 -17.71
CA SER A 126 -9.91 -4.94 -16.82
C SER A 126 -9.39 -4.81 -15.38
N THR A 127 -8.20 -4.24 -15.18
CA THR A 127 -7.61 -4.05 -13.84
C THR A 127 -8.36 -2.95 -13.08
N LEU A 128 -8.71 -1.86 -13.77
CA LEU A 128 -9.58 -0.82 -13.22
C LEU A 128 -11.02 -1.32 -13.02
N ALA A 129 -11.51 -2.22 -13.88
CA ALA A 129 -12.84 -2.81 -13.78
C ALA A 129 -12.98 -3.73 -12.56
N ALA A 130 -11.97 -4.56 -12.26
CA ALA A 130 -11.93 -5.39 -11.06
C ALA A 130 -11.81 -4.54 -9.77
N ALA A 131 -11.14 -3.39 -9.84
CA ALA A 131 -11.04 -2.43 -8.75
C ALA A 131 -12.34 -1.67 -8.43
N GLY A 132 -13.27 -1.59 -9.40
CA GLY A 132 -14.57 -0.92 -9.24
C GLY A 132 -15.67 -1.78 -8.58
N GLN A 133 -15.41 -3.07 -8.34
CA GLN A 133 -16.31 -3.93 -7.56
C GLN A 133 -15.84 -3.99 -6.11
N ARG A 134 -16.75 -3.73 -5.16
CA ARG A 134 -16.55 -4.11 -3.74
C ARG A 134 -16.33 -5.63 -3.70
N ILE A 135 -15.08 -6.07 -3.69
CA ILE A 135 -14.76 -7.50 -3.58
C ILE A 135 -15.31 -7.99 -2.21
N PRO A 136 -16.07 -9.10 -2.14
CA PRO A 136 -16.54 -9.64 -0.86
C PRO A 136 -15.35 -10.10 -0.01
N PHE A 137 -14.95 -9.26 0.94
CA PHE A 137 -13.71 -9.41 1.72
C PHE A 137 -13.80 -10.43 2.88
N ALA A 138 -15.01 -10.78 3.33
CA ALA A 138 -15.18 -11.50 4.60
C ALA A 138 -14.58 -12.91 4.64
N GLU A 139 -14.61 -13.66 3.53
CA GLU A 139 -14.28 -15.10 3.59
C GLU A 139 -12.79 -15.43 3.40
N ARG A 140 -12.01 -14.58 2.72
CA ARG A 140 -10.63 -14.92 2.34
C ARG A 140 -9.57 -14.52 3.37
N PHE A 141 -9.87 -13.58 4.27
CA PHE A 141 -8.85 -12.88 5.07
C PHE A 141 -8.77 -13.33 6.54
N LEU A 142 -9.90 -13.62 7.20
CA LEU A 142 -9.91 -13.97 8.63
C LEU A 142 -9.20 -15.31 8.95
N GLY A 143 -9.06 -16.21 7.97
CA GLY A 143 -8.36 -17.48 8.15
C GLY A 143 -6.82 -17.37 8.23
N ARG A 144 -6.20 -16.25 7.81
CA ARG A 144 -4.73 -16.12 7.70
C ARG A 144 -4.06 -15.21 8.74
N ILE A 145 -4.82 -14.35 9.43
CA ILE A 145 -4.28 -13.46 10.47
C ILE A 145 -4.07 -14.23 11.80
N ALA A 146 -4.71 -15.39 11.97
CA ALA A 146 -4.69 -16.17 13.21
C ALA A 146 -3.56 -17.20 13.32
N ARG A 147 -2.32 -16.87 12.96
CA ARG A 147 -1.15 -17.67 13.40
C ARG A 147 -0.30 -16.86 14.37
N PRO A 148 -0.32 -17.17 15.69
CA PRO A 148 0.64 -16.56 16.60
C PRO A 148 2.06 -16.99 16.21
N ALA A 149 3.02 -16.08 16.37
CA ALA A 149 4.43 -16.35 16.17
C ALA A 149 4.83 -17.60 16.97
N ARG A 150 5.27 -18.64 16.27
CA ARG A 150 5.82 -19.84 16.91
C ARG A 150 7.18 -19.45 17.48
N ALA A 151 7.34 -19.58 18.80
CA ALA A 151 8.61 -19.41 19.48
C ALA A 151 9.73 -20.17 18.76
N THR A 152 10.81 -19.47 18.43
CA THR A 152 12.01 -20.02 17.81
C THR A 152 12.79 -20.86 18.83
N ALA A 153 12.97 -22.16 18.53
CA ALA A 153 13.94 -23.02 19.20
C ALA A 153 15.35 -22.70 18.67
N PRO A 154 16.43 -22.94 19.44
CA PRO A 154 17.77 -22.50 19.05
C PRO A 154 18.33 -23.39 17.93
N THR A 155 18.62 -22.79 16.78
CA THR A 155 19.32 -23.46 15.67
C THR A 155 20.85 -23.34 15.83
N LYS A 156 21.51 -24.51 15.77
CA LYS A 156 22.95 -24.76 15.78
C LYS A 156 23.68 -23.95 14.67
N PRO A 157 24.95 -23.53 14.84
CA PRO A 157 25.63 -22.71 13.84
C PRO A 157 25.89 -23.49 12.55
N ALA A 158 25.42 -22.94 11.42
CA ALA A 158 25.71 -23.46 10.10
C ALA A 158 27.09 -22.97 9.63
N THR A 159 27.93 -23.92 9.23
CA THR A 159 29.22 -23.71 8.57
C THR A 159 29.08 -22.85 7.33
N VAL A 160 29.93 -21.82 7.23
CA VAL A 160 30.03 -20.90 6.08
C VAL A 160 30.54 -21.67 4.86
N LEU A 161 29.70 -21.78 3.83
CA LEU A 161 30.13 -22.04 2.46
C LEU A 161 29.92 -20.74 1.68
N SER A 162 31.03 -20.12 1.32
CA SER A 162 31.14 -18.90 0.53
C SER A 162 30.75 -19.18 -0.93
N THR A 163 29.58 -18.72 -1.33
CA THR A 163 29.26 -18.38 -2.72
C THR A 163 28.36 -17.17 -2.67
N GLU A 164 28.89 -16.01 -3.04
CA GLU A 164 28.14 -14.76 -3.12
C GLU A 164 27.08 -14.86 -4.23
N PRO A 165 25.78 -14.69 -3.94
CA PRO A 165 24.82 -14.41 -4.99
C PRO A 165 24.94 -12.93 -5.37
N SER A 166 25.12 -12.66 -6.66
CA SER A 166 25.14 -11.30 -7.21
C SER A 166 23.84 -10.58 -6.84
N LEU A 167 23.94 -9.58 -5.98
CA LEU A 167 22.89 -8.61 -5.70
C LEU A 167 22.73 -7.73 -6.94
N ASP A 168 21.95 -8.17 -7.92
CA ASP A 168 21.38 -7.24 -8.88
C ASP A 168 20.32 -6.44 -8.13
N PRO A 169 20.51 -5.13 -7.88
CA PRO A 169 19.48 -4.32 -7.26
C PRO A 169 18.24 -4.40 -8.14
N ILE A 170 17.08 -4.68 -7.54
CA ILE A 170 15.79 -4.49 -8.21
C ILE A 170 15.68 -2.99 -8.51
N THR A 171 16.20 -2.58 -9.66
CA THR A 171 15.99 -1.23 -10.15
C THR A 171 14.54 -1.16 -10.57
N TRP A 172 13.76 -0.32 -9.88
CA TRP A 172 12.42 0.11 -10.28
C TRP A 172 12.51 0.94 -11.57
N ARG A 173 12.88 0.31 -12.68
CA ARG A 173 12.91 0.93 -14.00
C ARG A 173 11.53 0.79 -14.62
N GLY A 174 10.82 1.91 -14.69
CA GLY A 174 9.87 2.17 -15.78
C GLY A 174 8.46 1.64 -15.59
N ARG A 175 7.69 2.29 -14.71
CA ARG A 175 6.28 2.66 -14.95
C ARG A 175 5.72 3.71 -13.97
N CYS A 176 6.59 4.49 -13.29
CA CYS A 176 6.19 5.80 -12.81
C CYS A 176 5.91 6.68 -14.03
N CYS A 177 4.66 6.66 -14.50
CA CYS A 177 4.13 7.80 -15.21
C CYS A 177 4.17 8.97 -14.22
N LEU A 178 5.17 9.84 -14.38
CA LEU A 178 4.99 11.26 -14.14
C LEU A 178 3.70 11.65 -14.87
N VAL A 179 2.64 11.88 -14.09
CA VAL A 179 1.46 12.62 -14.53
C VAL A 179 1.53 13.99 -13.87
#